data_AF-A0A959GVU3-F1
#
_entry.id   AF-A0A959GVU3-F1
#
_cell.length_a   1.000
_cell.length_b   1.000
_cell.length_c   1.000
_cell.angle_alpha   90.00
_cell.angle_beta   90.00
_cell.angle_gamma   90.00
#
_symmetry.space_group_name_H-M   'P 1'
#
loop_
_entity.id
_entity.type
_entity.pdbx_description
1 polymer ?
#
loop_
_entity_poly.entity_id
_entity_poly.type
_entity_poly.pdbx_seq_one_letter_code
_entity_poly.pdbx_strand_id
1 'polypeptide(L)'
;MEKYLKYLLADIGAAAENVPVATFGDDDEDEHFISLEEEEKSARRQALADRLGVRQEWFPPAARLKDDQMSRILEAMMYCLDVYGFIPHFPMGLPLQRKYEIMVSYLSHEVPILAHNPWQIDFCDYEPKTCPFGESFCQCKVYEQWLSRFETEEEALSAESLEALMNQQGIAGSFFDEDDDEEEDEDEDGFFVDDEEYDEDEEGYEMDEEDWEDDEGDDTFFFGFSDFEPGPDGDDGIWN
;
A
#
# COMPACT_ATOMS: atom_id res chain seq x y z
N MET A 1 13.79 19.69 -18.27
CA MET A 1 12.93 19.09 -17.23
C MET A 1 12.53 17.68 -17.59
N GLU A 2 11.93 17.43 -18.76
CA GLU A 2 11.55 16.07 -19.21
C GLU A 2 12.64 14.99 -19.05
N LYS A 3 13.88 15.28 -19.50
CA LYS A 3 14.98 14.33 -19.36
C LYS A 3 15.26 13.96 -17.90
N TYR A 4 15.14 14.92 -16.98
CA TYR A 4 15.34 14.69 -15.56
C TYR A 4 14.22 13.82 -14.97
N LEU A 5 12.97 14.14 -15.32
CA LEU A 5 11.81 13.36 -14.91
C LEU A 5 11.90 11.90 -15.38
N LYS A 6 12.40 11.67 -16.60
CA LYS A 6 12.63 10.30 -17.09
C LYS A 6 13.56 9.50 -16.17
N TYR A 7 14.64 10.11 -15.67
CA TYR A 7 15.54 9.43 -14.74
C TYR A 7 14.89 9.26 -13.37
N LEU A 8 14.24 10.30 -12.83
CA LEU A 8 13.55 10.21 -11.55
C LEU A 8 12.49 9.09 -11.53
N LEU A 9 11.67 8.99 -12.59
CA LEU A 9 10.67 7.93 -12.72
C LEU A 9 11.30 6.54 -12.85
N ALA A 10 12.44 6.43 -13.55
CA ALA A 10 13.18 5.18 -13.63
C ALA A 10 13.78 4.78 -12.27
N ASP A 11 14.27 5.75 -11.49
CA ASP A 11 14.80 5.51 -10.15
C ASP A 11 13.68 5.07 -9.18
N ILE A 12 12.50 5.70 -9.25
CA ILE A 12 11.31 5.29 -8.47
C ILE A 12 10.84 3.88 -8.88
N GLY A 13 10.81 3.59 -10.18
CA GLY A 13 10.44 2.26 -10.68
C GLY A 13 11.43 1.18 -10.24
N ALA A 14 12.73 1.46 -10.32
CA ALA A 14 13.76 0.55 -9.82
C ALA A 14 13.64 0.32 -8.30
N ALA A 15 13.24 1.33 -7.52
CA ALA A 15 12.97 1.15 -6.10
C ALA A 15 11.78 0.21 -5.85
N ALA A 16 10.72 0.32 -6.65
CA ALA A 16 9.55 -0.55 -6.58
C ALA A 16 9.85 -2.00 -6.99
N GLU A 17 10.81 -2.24 -7.89
CA GLU A 17 11.22 -3.59 -8.27
C GLU A 17 12.13 -4.26 -7.22
N ASN A 18 12.87 -3.48 -6.43
CA ASN A 18 13.83 -3.98 -5.44
C ASN A 18 13.23 -4.06 -4.02
N VAL A 19 11.96 -4.42 -3.92
CA VAL A 19 11.31 -4.60 -2.61
C VAL A 19 11.95 -5.80 -1.92
N PRO A 20 12.39 -5.66 -0.66
CA PRO A 20 12.88 -6.81 0.08
C PRO A 20 11.73 -7.82 0.21
N VAL A 21 11.99 -9.06 -0.20
CA VAL A 21 11.05 -10.19 -0.38
C VAL A 21 10.10 -10.49 0.81
N ALA A 22 10.22 -9.79 1.95
CA ALA A 22 9.43 -10.00 3.16
C ALA A 22 8.48 -8.83 3.49
N THR A 23 7.68 -8.34 2.53
CA THR A 23 6.60 -7.37 2.85
C THR A 23 5.26 -8.02 3.14
N PHE A 24 5.08 -9.27 2.72
CA PHE A 24 3.98 -10.14 3.11
C PHE A 24 4.63 -11.51 3.26
N GLY A 25 4.64 -12.06 4.48
CA GLY A 25 5.23 -13.39 4.72
C GLY A 25 4.69 -14.38 3.68
N ASP A 26 5.55 -15.26 3.17
CA ASP A 26 5.06 -16.45 2.49
C ASP A 26 4.04 -17.09 3.45
N ASP A 27 2.84 -17.41 2.96
CA ASP A 27 1.71 -17.98 3.72
C ASP A 27 2.11 -19.35 4.34
N ASP A 28 3.00 -19.34 5.32
CA ASP A 28 3.24 -20.46 6.19
C ASP A 28 1.98 -20.55 7.06
N GLU A 29 1.21 -21.63 6.90
CA GLU A 29 -0.11 -21.86 7.54
C GLU A 29 -0.10 -21.76 9.09
N ASP A 30 1.08 -21.63 9.70
CA ASP A 30 1.30 -21.45 11.13
C ASP A 30 1.57 -19.99 11.56
N GLU A 31 1.52 -19.01 10.65
CA GLU A 31 1.85 -17.62 10.97
C GLU A 31 0.79 -17.00 11.91
N HIS A 32 1.22 -16.66 13.13
CA HIS A 32 0.36 -16.03 14.12
C HIS A 32 -0.14 -14.67 13.60
N PHE A 33 -1.46 -14.53 13.46
CA PHE A 33 -2.08 -13.23 13.18
C PHE A 33 -1.71 -12.21 14.26
N ILE A 34 -0.87 -11.24 13.90
CA ILE A 34 -0.49 -10.12 14.76
C ILE A 34 -1.36 -8.91 14.37
N SER A 35 -1.99 -8.29 15.36
CA SER A 35 -2.79 -7.08 15.10
C SER A 35 -1.88 -5.90 14.72
N LEU A 36 -2.39 -5.00 13.87
CA LEU A 36 -1.68 -3.78 13.46
C LEU A 36 -1.10 -2.99 14.66
N GLU A 37 -1.88 -2.84 15.74
CA GLU A 37 -1.44 -2.11 16.93
C GLU A 37 -0.28 -2.79 17.69
N GLU A 38 -0.23 -4.13 17.68
CA GLU A 38 0.85 -4.90 18.31
C GLU A 38 2.11 -4.86 17.46
N GLU A 39 1.94 -4.98 16.14
CA GLU A 39 3.05 -4.87 15.20
C GLU A 39 3.68 -3.48 15.24
N GLU A 40 2.87 -2.41 15.16
CA GLU A 40 3.35 -1.03 15.20
C GLU A 40 4.21 -0.74 16.44
N LYS A 41 3.82 -1.26 17.61
CA LYS A 41 4.56 -1.05 18.87
C LYS A 41 5.95 -1.69 18.86
N SER A 42 6.12 -2.77 18.12
CA SER A 42 7.39 -3.51 18.01
C SER A 42 8.18 -3.16 16.74
N ALA A 43 7.53 -2.52 15.76
CA ALA A 43 8.09 -2.19 14.47
C ALA A 43 9.26 -1.20 14.58
N ARG A 44 10.28 -1.44 13.75
CA ARG A 44 11.36 -0.48 13.57
C ARG A 44 10.83 0.72 12.80
N ARG A 45 11.13 1.92 13.29
CA ARG A 45 10.84 3.16 12.54
C ARG A 45 12.05 3.56 11.68
N GLN A 46 11.78 4.01 10.48
CA GLN A 46 12.78 4.50 9.53
C GLN A 46 12.20 5.64 8.71
N ALA A 47 13.04 6.60 8.29
CA ALA A 47 12.64 7.62 7.35
C ALA A 47 12.14 6.98 6.03
N LEU A 48 11.00 7.45 5.53
CA LEU A 48 10.39 6.90 4.32
C LEU A 48 11.33 6.98 3.11
N ALA A 49 12.08 8.07 2.98
CA ALA A 49 13.13 8.26 1.98
C ALA A 49 14.17 7.13 1.98
N ASP A 50 14.63 6.73 3.17
CA ASP A 50 15.66 5.69 3.31
C ASP A 50 15.09 4.30 3.01
N ARG A 51 13.83 4.05 3.36
CA ARG A 51 13.14 2.79 3.06
C ARG A 51 12.96 2.60 1.56
N LEU A 52 12.53 3.65 0.86
CA LEU A 52 12.28 3.63 -0.58
C LEU A 52 13.57 3.81 -1.41
N GLY A 53 14.68 4.21 -0.80
CA GLY A 53 15.91 4.54 -1.52
C GLY A 53 15.82 5.81 -2.38
N VAL A 54 14.82 6.67 -2.14
CA VAL A 54 14.64 7.95 -2.85
C VAL A 54 14.84 9.12 -1.91
N ARG A 55 15.49 10.19 -2.38
CA ARG A 55 15.75 11.36 -1.53
C ARG A 55 14.85 12.53 -1.88
N GLN A 56 14.44 13.29 -0.88
CA GLN A 56 13.61 14.48 -1.05
C GLN A 56 14.23 15.49 -2.03
N GLU A 57 15.55 15.64 -2.04
CA GLU A 57 16.24 16.60 -2.91
C GLU A 57 16.22 16.22 -4.39
N TRP A 58 15.83 14.99 -4.72
CA TRP A 58 15.64 14.53 -6.11
C TRP A 58 14.31 15.01 -6.69
N PHE A 59 13.42 15.55 -5.86
CA PHE A 59 12.13 16.02 -6.31
C PHE A 59 12.22 17.52 -6.64
N PRO A 60 11.92 17.93 -7.88
CA PRO A 60 11.93 19.34 -8.25
C PRO A 60 10.76 20.08 -7.57
N PRO A 61 10.92 21.38 -7.23
CA PRO A 61 9.84 22.12 -6.61
C PRO A 61 8.63 22.22 -7.55
N ALA A 62 7.42 22.15 -6.99
CA ALA A 62 6.18 22.04 -7.76
C ALA A 62 5.99 23.17 -8.78
N ALA A 63 6.43 24.39 -8.45
CA ALA A 63 6.40 25.55 -9.36
C ALA A 63 7.19 25.37 -10.67
N ARG A 64 8.03 24.34 -10.80
CA ARG A 64 8.82 24.01 -12.00
C ARG A 64 8.25 22.85 -12.80
N LEU A 65 7.19 22.22 -12.31
CA LEU A 65 6.53 21.08 -12.93
C LEU A 65 5.23 21.52 -13.61
N LYS A 66 4.88 20.82 -14.68
CA LYS A 66 3.53 20.88 -15.26
C LYS A 66 2.63 19.87 -14.54
N ASP A 67 1.32 20.05 -14.63
CA ASP A 67 0.34 19.15 -14.02
C ASP A 67 0.54 17.69 -14.48
N ASP A 68 0.69 17.46 -15.79
CA ASP A 68 0.97 16.11 -16.33
C ASP A 68 2.25 15.48 -15.74
N GLN A 69 3.26 16.29 -15.45
CA GLN A 69 4.52 15.82 -14.87
C GLN A 69 4.36 15.49 -13.39
N MET A 70 3.60 16.32 -12.65
CA MET A 70 3.29 16.06 -11.24
C MET A 70 2.45 14.80 -11.09
N SER A 71 1.46 14.58 -11.96
CA SER A 71 0.60 13.39 -11.95
C SER A 71 1.44 12.13 -12.11
N ARG A 72 2.30 12.08 -13.13
CA ARG A 72 3.17 10.92 -13.38
C ARG A 72 4.13 10.62 -12.22
N ILE A 73 4.67 11.64 -11.55
CA ILE A 73 5.52 11.42 -10.37
C ILE A 73 4.70 10.90 -9.21
N LEU A 74 3.52 11.48 -8.96
CA LEU A 74 2.62 11.03 -7.90
C LEU A 74 2.15 9.60 -8.12
N GLU A 75 1.75 9.24 -9.33
CA GLU A 75 1.36 7.86 -9.70
C GLU A 75 2.49 6.87 -9.44
N ALA A 76 3.71 7.17 -9.93
CA ALA A 76 4.87 6.30 -9.69
C ALA A 76 5.22 6.19 -8.19
N MET A 77 5.07 7.27 -7.44
CA MET A 77 5.29 7.27 -5.99
C MET A 77 4.22 6.48 -5.25
N MET A 78 2.94 6.62 -5.61
CA MET A 78 1.84 5.87 -5.00
C MET A 78 2.00 4.37 -5.26
N TYR A 79 2.34 3.99 -6.49
CA TYR A 79 2.66 2.60 -6.82
C TYR A 79 3.86 2.09 -6.00
N CYS A 80 4.95 2.86 -5.92
CA CYS A 80 6.11 2.47 -5.13
C CYS A 80 5.76 2.31 -3.63
N LEU A 81 4.92 3.18 -3.07
CA LEU A 81 4.45 3.06 -1.69
C LEU A 81 3.60 1.82 -1.47
N ASP A 82 2.67 1.55 -2.39
CA ASP A 82 1.75 0.42 -2.34
C ASP A 82 2.51 -0.92 -2.30
N VAL A 83 3.52 -1.08 -3.17
CA VAL A 83 4.36 -2.30 -3.19
C VAL A 83 5.16 -2.46 -1.87
N TYR A 84 5.51 -1.35 -1.20
CA TYR A 84 6.16 -1.38 0.11
C TYR A 84 5.17 -1.54 1.28
N GLY A 85 3.88 -1.72 1.02
CA GLY A 85 2.83 -1.87 2.04
C GLY A 85 2.40 -0.54 2.67
N PHE A 86 2.63 0.60 2.02
CA PHE A 86 2.20 1.91 2.51
C PHE A 86 1.00 2.45 1.73
N ILE A 87 -0.05 2.84 2.46
CA ILE A 87 -1.29 3.35 1.88
C ILE A 87 -1.44 4.84 2.21
N PRO A 88 -1.06 5.77 1.31
CA PRO A 88 -1.20 7.20 1.56
C PRO A 88 -2.65 7.68 1.43
N HIS A 89 -3.17 8.31 2.48
CA HIS A 89 -4.53 8.86 2.48
C HIS A 89 -4.53 10.36 2.20
N PHE A 90 -5.13 10.76 1.07
CA PHE A 90 -5.37 12.18 0.75
C PHE A 90 -6.85 12.51 0.81
N PRO A 91 -7.23 13.70 1.30
CA PRO A 91 -8.61 14.15 1.21
C PRO A 91 -9.01 14.35 -0.25
N MET A 92 -10.29 14.11 -0.51
CA MET A 92 -10.89 14.33 -1.81
C MET A 92 -10.81 15.81 -2.24
N GLY A 93 -10.69 16.04 -3.55
CA GLY A 93 -10.59 17.39 -4.11
C GLY A 93 -9.27 18.13 -3.86
N LEU A 94 -8.31 17.53 -3.15
CA LEU A 94 -7.02 18.17 -2.89
C LEU A 94 -6.26 18.44 -4.21
N PRO A 95 -5.83 19.68 -4.48
CA PRO A 95 -5.14 20.02 -5.73
C PRO A 95 -3.87 19.20 -5.92
N LEU A 96 -3.60 18.81 -7.16
CA LEU A 96 -2.47 17.97 -7.54
C LEU A 96 -1.13 18.51 -7.02
N GLN A 97 -0.92 19.82 -7.18
CA GLN A 97 0.27 20.51 -6.66
C GLN A 97 0.46 20.28 -5.16
N ARG A 98 -0.65 20.27 -4.40
CA ARG A 98 -0.60 20.14 -2.95
C ARG A 98 -0.40 18.71 -2.49
N LYS A 99 -1.02 17.73 -3.18
CA LYS A 99 -0.70 16.30 -3.02
C LYS A 99 0.80 16.05 -3.20
N TYR A 100 1.37 16.60 -4.27
CA TYR A 100 2.79 16.48 -4.59
C TYR A 100 3.69 17.06 -3.49
N GLU A 101 3.43 18.29 -3.06
CA GLU A 101 4.23 18.96 -2.03
C GLU A 101 4.18 18.22 -0.68
N ILE A 102 3.00 17.72 -0.29
CA ILE A 102 2.83 16.94 0.93
C ILE A 102 3.60 15.63 0.84
N MET A 103 3.42 14.86 -0.24
CA MET A 103 4.12 13.59 -0.45
C MET A 103 5.65 13.76 -0.39
N VAL A 104 6.19 14.75 -1.10
CA VAL A 104 7.63 15.02 -1.10
C VAL A 104 8.13 15.48 0.27
N SER A 105 7.33 16.26 1.02
CA SER A 105 7.70 16.64 2.40
C SER A 105 7.71 15.45 3.36
N TYR A 106 6.80 14.49 3.14
CA TYR A 106 6.63 13.33 4.00
C TYR A 106 7.75 12.29 3.85
N LEU A 107 8.50 12.31 2.75
CA LEU A 107 9.70 11.45 2.58
C LEU A 107 10.70 11.56 3.74
N SER A 108 10.77 12.70 4.41
CA SER A 108 11.64 12.92 5.57
C SER A 108 11.10 12.36 6.90
N HIS A 109 9.85 11.90 6.93
CA HIS A 109 9.18 11.45 8.15
C HIS A 109 9.47 9.97 8.44
N GLU A 110 9.50 9.63 9.73
CA GLU A 110 9.70 8.27 10.20
C GLU A 110 8.39 7.48 10.22
N VAL A 111 8.36 6.40 9.46
CA VAL A 111 7.24 5.46 9.38
C VAL A 111 7.63 4.13 10.04
N PRO A 112 6.68 3.40 10.66
CA PRO A 112 6.92 2.03 11.09
C PRO A 112 7.05 1.14 9.86
N ILE A 113 8.02 0.22 9.89
CA ILE A 113 8.17 -0.81 8.86
C ILE A 113 7.51 -2.08 9.39
N LEU A 114 6.36 -2.39 8.82
CA LEU A 114 5.57 -3.58 9.15
C LEU A 114 5.93 -4.72 8.18
N ALA A 115 5.86 -5.95 8.66
CA ALA A 115 6.12 -7.18 7.94
C ALA A 115 4.83 -7.92 7.54
N HIS A 116 3.75 -7.76 8.31
CA HIS A 116 2.50 -8.51 8.10
C HIS A 116 1.30 -7.60 7.75
N ASN A 117 1.28 -6.35 8.21
CA ASN A 117 0.18 -5.43 7.94
C ASN A 117 0.61 -4.24 7.05
N PRO A 118 -0.27 -3.73 6.17
CA PRO A 118 -0.03 -2.46 5.50
C PRO A 118 -0.12 -1.29 6.49
N TRP A 119 0.73 -0.28 6.31
CA TRP A 119 0.70 0.95 7.11
C TRP A 119 -0.04 2.06 6.38
N GLN A 120 -1.08 2.59 7.01
CA GLN A 120 -1.81 3.76 6.52
C GLN A 120 -1.02 5.02 6.84
N ILE A 121 -0.67 5.79 5.81
CA ILE A 121 -0.02 7.09 5.97
C ILE A 121 -1.08 8.16 6.04
N ASP A 122 -1.34 8.60 7.27
CA ASP A 122 -2.11 9.80 7.55
C ASP A 122 -1.18 11.02 7.60
N PHE A 123 -1.42 11.99 6.71
CA PHE A 123 -0.67 13.24 6.72
C PHE A 123 -1.22 14.26 7.73
N CYS A 124 -2.34 13.97 8.41
CA CYS A 124 -3.05 14.92 9.28
C CYS A 124 -3.27 14.31 10.66
N ASP A 125 -2.97 15.06 11.72
CA ASP A 125 -3.17 14.66 13.12
C ASP A 125 -4.64 14.74 13.59
N TYR A 126 -5.58 14.73 12.64
CA TYR A 126 -7.02 14.94 12.86
C TYR A 126 -7.40 16.22 13.63
N GLU A 127 -6.49 17.21 13.74
CA GLU A 127 -6.75 18.51 14.36
C GLU A 127 -7.12 19.57 13.31
N PRO A 128 -8.38 20.03 13.26
CA PRO A 128 -8.86 20.92 12.19
C PRO A 128 -8.12 22.24 12.08
N LYS A 129 -7.58 22.76 13.19
CA LYS A 129 -6.88 24.06 13.23
C LYS A 129 -5.48 24.01 12.64
N THR A 130 -4.88 22.82 12.60
CA THR A 130 -3.49 22.62 12.14
C THR A 130 -3.40 21.71 10.93
N CYS A 131 -4.54 21.44 10.27
CA CYS A 131 -4.62 20.55 9.13
C CYS A 131 -3.68 20.98 7.98
N PRO A 132 -2.74 20.12 7.55
CA PRO A 132 -1.75 20.46 6.54
C PRO A 132 -2.34 20.62 5.13
N PHE A 133 -3.54 20.07 4.91
CA PHE A 133 -4.30 20.22 3.66
C PHE A 133 -4.91 21.62 3.50
N GLY A 134 -4.96 22.41 4.58
CA GLY A 134 -5.64 23.70 4.62
C GLY A 134 -7.12 23.59 4.99
N GLU A 135 -7.71 24.72 5.38
CA GLU A 135 -9.06 24.72 5.96
C GLU A 135 -10.16 24.27 5.00
N SER A 136 -10.00 24.51 3.69
CA SER A 136 -10.99 24.14 2.67
C SER A 136 -11.02 22.66 2.32
N PHE A 137 -9.96 21.92 2.65
CA PHE A 137 -9.83 20.49 2.36
C PHE A 137 -9.81 19.64 3.64
N CYS A 138 -10.09 20.26 4.79
CA CYS A 138 -10.11 19.58 6.08
C CYS A 138 -11.45 18.83 6.27
N GLN A 139 -11.42 17.51 6.07
CA GLN A 139 -12.60 16.66 6.29
C GLN A 139 -13.02 16.62 7.76
N CYS A 140 -12.09 16.75 8.71
CA CYS A 140 -12.39 16.77 10.16
C CYS A 140 -13.42 17.86 10.54
N LYS A 141 -13.39 19.03 9.90
CA LYS A 141 -14.41 20.08 10.13
C LYS A 141 -15.80 19.65 9.71
N VAL A 142 -15.91 18.90 8.61
CA VAL A 142 -17.19 18.36 8.14
C VAL A 142 -17.72 17.34 9.14
N TYR A 143 -16.85 16.44 9.62
CA TYR A 143 -17.22 15.48 10.65
C TYR A 143 -17.65 16.15 11.94
N GLU A 144 -16.92 17.17 12.44
CA GLU A 144 -17.32 17.93 13.63
C GLU A 144 -18.69 18.60 13.46
N GLN A 145 -18.92 19.24 12.31
CA GLN A 145 -20.22 19.85 12.00
C GLN A 145 -21.33 18.81 11.92
N TRP A 146 -21.05 17.66 11.31
CA TRP A 146 -22.02 16.57 11.19
C TRP A 146 -22.33 15.96 12.56
N LEU A 147 -21.32 15.63 13.37
CA LEU A 147 -21.47 15.08 14.72
C LEU A 147 -22.23 16.02 15.66
N SER A 148 -22.00 17.33 15.57
CA SER A 148 -22.73 18.32 16.37
C SER A 148 -24.24 18.32 16.12
N ARG A 149 -24.70 17.81 14.96
CA ARG A 149 -26.14 17.69 14.64
C ARG A 149 -26.82 16.50 15.32
N PHE A 150 -26.06 15.58 15.89
CA PHE A 150 -26.61 14.44 16.64
C PHE A 150 -26.70 14.70 18.14
N GLU A 151 -26.42 15.92 18.60
CA GLU A 151 -26.54 16.26 20.02
C GLU A 151 -28.01 16.25 20.51
N THR A 152 -29.00 16.25 19.61
CA THR A 152 -30.42 16.07 19.95
C THR A 152 -31.15 15.03 19.07
N GLU A 153 -32.09 14.26 19.65
CA GLU A 153 -32.81 13.17 18.97
C GLU A 153 -33.68 13.62 17.78
N GLU A 154 -34.23 14.84 17.80
CA GLU A 154 -35.03 15.39 16.70
C GLU A 154 -34.16 15.81 15.50
N GLU A 155 -32.92 16.23 15.74
CA GLU A 155 -31.98 16.67 14.70
C GLU A 155 -31.34 15.46 13.99
N ALA A 156 -31.09 14.35 14.70
CA ALA A 156 -30.59 13.11 14.12
C ALA A 156 -31.52 12.50 13.05
N LEU A 157 -32.84 12.65 13.21
CA LEU A 157 -33.86 12.13 12.29
C LEU A 157 -34.05 13.00 11.04
N SER A 158 -33.60 14.26 11.07
CA SER A 158 -33.72 15.21 9.96
C SER A 158 -32.37 15.63 9.38
N ALA A 159 -31.26 15.18 9.97
CA ALA A 159 -29.93 15.46 9.50
C ALA A 159 -29.76 14.93 8.07
N GLU A 160 -29.42 15.84 7.15
CA GLU A 160 -28.87 15.47 5.85
C GLU A 160 -27.71 14.49 6.04
N SER A 161 -27.58 13.53 5.12
CA SER A 161 -26.51 12.53 5.18
C SER A 161 -25.14 13.21 5.22
N LEU A 162 -24.16 12.55 5.83
CA LEU A 162 -22.76 13.00 5.82
C LEU A 162 -22.30 13.32 4.39
N GLU A 163 -22.74 12.50 3.44
CA GLU A 163 -22.51 12.66 2.01
C GLU A 163 -23.08 13.97 1.46
N ALA A 164 -24.31 14.35 1.82
CA ALA A 164 -24.90 15.62 1.41
C ALA A 164 -24.10 16.83 1.94
N LEU A 165 -23.56 16.73 3.15
CA LEU A 165 -22.66 17.76 3.71
C LEU A 165 -21.32 17.84 3.00
N MET A 166 -20.71 16.68 2.69
CA MET A 166 -19.47 16.61 1.93
C MET A 166 -19.66 17.16 0.51
N ASN A 167 -20.80 16.88 -0.12
CA ASN A 167 -21.21 17.46 -1.41
C ASN A 167 -21.36 18.98 -1.34
N GLN A 168 -22.01 19.51 -0.29
CA GLN A 168 -22.22 20.95 -0.13
C GLN A 168 -20.89 21.72 0.03
N GLN A 169 -19.88 21.11 0.65
CA GLN A 169 -18.55 21.71 0.77
C GLN A 169 -17.64 21.45 -0.45
N GLY A 170 -18.13 20.77 -1.49
CA GLY A 170 -17.36 20.44 -2.68
C GLY A 170 -16.24 19.44 -2.42
N ILE A 171 -16.39 18.62 -1.37
CA ILE A 171 -15.41 17.62 -0.94
C ILE A 171 -15.75 16.23 -1.51
N ALA A 172 -17.00 15.97 -1.88
CA ALA A 172 -17.36 14.70 -2.50
C ALA A 172 -16.75 14.56 -3.90
N GLY A 173 -15.75 13.68 -4.03
CA GLY A 173 -15.54 12.93 -5.25
C GLY A 173 -16.45 11.71 -5.23
N SER A 174 -16.87 11.23 -6.40
CA SER A 174 -17.67 10.02 -6.51
C SER A 174 -16.90 8.83 -5.93
N PHE A 175 -17.23 8.48 -4.68
CA PHE A 175 -16.69 7.30 -3.98
C PHE A 175 -17.63 6.09 -4.14
N PHE A 176 -18.85 6.32 -4.64
CA PHE A 176 -19.87 5.32 -4.92
C PHE A 176 -20.45 5.53 -6.33
N ASP A 177 -19.61 5.75 -7.34
CA ASP A 177 -20.03 5.29 -8.67
C ASP A 177 -19.93 3.75 -8.61
N GLU A 178 -20.93 3.12 -7.99
CA GLU A 178 -21.27 1.69 -8.08
C GLU A 178 -21.80 1.34 -9.49
N ASP A 179 -21.32 2.05 -10.51
CA ASP A 179 -21.69 1.89 -11.93
C ASP A 179 -20.46 1.42 -12.73
N ASP A 180 -19.65 0.52 -12.15
CA ASP A 180 -18.69 -0.33 -12.90
C ASP A 180 -19.13 -1.81 -12.84
N ASP A 181 -20.43 -2.02 -12.70
CA ASP A 181 -21.12 -3.13 -13.37
C ASP A 181 -21.38 -2.68 -14.83
N GLU A 182 -20.32 -2.36 -15.59
CA GLU A 182 -20.38 -2.57 -17.03
C GLU A 182 -20.52 -4.09 -17.18
N GLU A 183 -21.77 -4.56 -17.29
CA GLU A 183 -22.05 -5.85 -17.89
C GLU A 183 -21.20 -5.91 -19.15
N GLU A 184 -20.18 -6.77 -19.14
CA GLU A 184 -19.45 -7.14 -20.34
C GLU A 184 -20.51 -7.62 -21.33
N ASP A 185 -20.93 -6.71 -22.21
CA ASP A 185 -21.66 -7.05 -23.42
C ASP A 185 -20.77 -8.07 -24.12
N GLU A 186 -21.13 -9.34 -23.99
CA GLU A 186 -20.66 -10.47 -24.79
C GLU A 186 -21.08 -10.20 -26.25
N ASP A 187 -20.49 -9.19 -26.87
CA ASP A 187 -20.53 -8.99 -28.32
C ASP A 187 -19.57 -10.02 -28.94
N GLU A 188 -20.15 -11.21 -29.02
CA GLU A 188 -20.16 -12.16 -30.12
C GLU A 188 -19.80 -11.57 -31.50
N ASP A 189 -18.52 -11.24 -31.74
CA ASP A 189 -18.00 -11.12 -33.11
C ASP A 189 -16.57 -11.67 -33.29
N GLY A 190 -16.51 -12.99 -33.46
CA GLY A 190 -16.07 -13.56 -34.73
C GLY A 190 -14.69 -13.15 -35.26
N PHE A 191 -13.62 -13.54 -34.57
CA PHE A 191 -12.32 -13.64 -35.21
C PHE A 191 -12.12 -15.04 -35.80
N PHE A 192 -12.33 -15.14 -37.12
CA PHE A 192 -11.85 -16.22 -37.98
C PHE A 192 -10.36 -16.47 -37.70
N VAL A 193 -10.03 -17.56 -37.02
CA VAL A 193 -8.70 -18.15 -37.12
C VAL A 193 -8.77 -19.09 -38.32
N ASP A 194 -7.98 -18.72 -39.32
CA ASP A 194 -7.76 -19.45 -40.55
C ASP A 194 -7.25 -20.86 -40.25
N ASP A 195 -7.74 -21.77 -41.06
CA ASP A 195 -7.58 -23.22 -41.02
C ASP A 195 -6.14 -23.57 -41.42
N GLU A 196 -5.23 -23.69 -40.45
CA GLU A 196 -3.94 -24.36 -40.64
C GLU A 196 -3.87 -25.59 -39.72
N GLU A 197 -4.42 -26.69 -40.27
CA GLU A 197 -3.81 -28.03 -40.31
C GLU A 197 -2.94 -28.40 -39.09
N TYR A 198 -3.61 -28.75 -37.98
CA TYR A 198 -2.97 -29.50 -36.89
C TYR A 198 -3.00 -30.99 -37.25
N ASP A 199 -1.81 -31.53 -37.54
CA ASP A 199 -1.54 -32.96 -37.65
C ASP A 199 -1.94 -33.66 -36.33
N GLU A 200 -2.82 -34.65 -36.44
CA GLU A 200 -3.25 -35.56 -35.37
C GLU A 200 -2.09 -36.50 -35.01
N ASP A 201 -1.24 -36.07 -34.07
CA ASP A 201 -0.33 -36.96 -33.36
C ASP A 201 -1.07 -37.53 -32.14
N GLU A 202 -1.85 -38.57 -32.40
CA GLU A 202 -2.54 -39.42 -31.42
C GLU A 202 -1.51 -40.20 -30.56
N GLU A 203 -0.87 -39.54 -29.60
CA GLU A 203 -0.15 -40.21 -28.51
C GLU A 203 -1.05 -40.32 -27.28
N GLY A 204 -1.63 -41.50 -27.13
CA GLY A 204 -2.41 -41.89 -25.97
C GLY A 204 -1.57 -41.87 -24.69
N TYR A 205 -1.91 -40.96 -23.79
CA TYR A 205 -1.50 -41.04 -22.40
C TYR A 205 -2.32 -42.13 -21.70
N GLU A 206 -1.76 -43.34 -21.62
CA GLU A 206 -2.18 -44.33 -20.64
C GLU A 206 -1.88 -43.74 -19.25
N MET A 207 -2.92 -43.38 -18.50
CA MET A 207 -2.79 -43.14 -17.07
C MET A 207 -2.49 -44.48 -16.42
N ASP A 208 -1.23 -44.72 -16.09
CA ASP A 208 -0.85 -45.78 -15.16
C ASP A 208 -1.35 -45.38 -13.76
N GLU A 209 -2.35 -46.12 -13.28
CA GLU A 209 -2.85 -46.09 -11.90
C GLU A 209 -1.79 -46.74 -10.98
N GLU A 210 -0.68 -46.05 -10.71
CA GLU A 210 0.28 -46.47 -9.69
C GLU A 210 -0.18 -46.00 -8.29
N ASP A 211 -0.91 -46.90 -7.64
CA ASP A 211 -0.52 -47.51 -6.36
C ASP A 211 0.06 -46.55 -5.30
N TRP A 212 -0.82 -45.80 -4.63
CA TRP A 212 -0.52 -45.15 -3.36
C TRP A 212 -0.63 -46.17 -2.22
N GLU A 213 0.29 -47.14 -2.16
CA GLU A 213 0.50 -47.96 -0.97
C GLU A 213 1.31 -47.17 0.08
N ASP A 214 0.65 -46.92 1.21
CA ASP A 214 1.16 -46.78 2.58
C ASP A 214 2.69 -46.66 2.76
N ASP A 215 3.15 -45.46 3.10
CA ASP A 215 4.44 -45.28 3.79
C ASP A 215 4.19 -44.67 5.19
N GLU A 216 3.73 -45.51 6.11
CA GLU A 216 3.86 -45.27 7.55
C GLU A 216 5.33 -45.48 7.95
N GLY A 217 6.16 -44.46 7.71
CA GLY A 217 7.56 -44.39 8.12
C GLY A 217 7.75 -43.52 9.36
N ASP A 218 7.61 -44.13 10.54
CA ASP A 218 8.13 -43.65 11.81
C ASP A 218 9.66 -43.56 11.75
N ASP A 219 10.20 -42.34 11.67
CA ASP A 219 11.61 -42.09 11.96
C ASP A 219 11.78 -40.93 12.95
N THR A 220 11.69 -41.32 14.22
CA THR A 220 12.31 -40.66 15.38
C THR A 220 13.72 -40.09 15.12
N PHE A 221 13.83 -38.80 14.77
CA PHE A 221 15.10 -38.08 14.79
C PHE A 221 15.30 -37.30 16.09
N PHE A 222 15.87 -37.99 17.07
CA PHE A 222 16.31 -37.45 18.36
C PHE A 222 17.67 -36.76 18.19
N PHE A 223 17.72 -35.47 17.86
CA PHE A 223 18.96 -34.70 17.97
C PHE A 223 19.16 -34.23 19.42
N GLY A 224 20.08 -34.90 20.11
CA GLY A 224 20.58 -34.50 21.41
C GLY A 224 21.31 -33.16 21.34
N PHE A 225 20.69 -32.14 21.92
CA PHE A 225 21.38 -30.92 22.36
C PHE A 225 21.86 -31.12 23.80
N SER A 226 23.01 -31.74 23.94
CA SER A 226 23.82 -31.65 25.16
C SER A 226 25.24 -31.34 24.73
N ASP A 227 25.69 -30.14 25.07
CA ASP A 227 27.07 -29.62 25.09
C ASP A 227 27.28 -28.36 24.25
N PHE A 228 26.61 -27.28 24.65
CA PHE A 228 27.09 -25.92 24.39
C PHE A 228 27.52 -25.31 25.74
N GLU A 229 28.81 -25.42 26.05
CA GLU A 229 29.44 -24.64 27.11
C GLU A 229 29.86 -23.27 26.54
N PRO A 230 29.24 -22.15 26.96
CA PRO A 230 29.76 -20.84 26.61
C PRO A 230 31.08 -20.63 27.36
N GLY A 231 32.17 -20.47 26.60
CA GLY A 231 33.46 -20.07 27.15
C GLY A 231 33.38 -18.69 27.81
N PRO A 232 34.15 -18.43 28.88
CA PRO A 232 34.28 -17.10 29.44
C PRO A 232 35.16 -16.24 28.53
N ASP A 233 35.09 -14.93 28.75
CA ASP A 233 35.89 -13.86 28.15
C ASP A 233 35.13 -13.15 27.01
N GLY A 234 34.79 -11.87 27.09
CA GLY A 234 35.39 -10.80 27.88
C GLY A 234 35.28 -9.56 27.01
N ASP A 235 34.07 -9.04 26.86
CA ASP A 235 33.81 -7.80 26.15
C ASP A 235 33.43 -6.73 27.17
N ASP A 236 34.30 -5.74 27.31
CA ASP A 236 34.35 -4.74 28.36
C ASP A 236 33.56 -3.47 28.03
N GLY A 237 32.52 -3.57 27.19
CA GLY A 237 31.33 -2.72 27.27
C GLY A 237 31.57 -1.19 27.28
N ILE A 238 32.56 -0.69 26.53
CA ILE A 238 32.77 0.75 26.35
C ILE A 238 32.57 1.09 24.87
N TRP A 239 31.42 1.68 24.57
CA TRP A 239 31.18 2.41 23.32
C TRP A 239 31.43 3.90 23.61
N ASN A 240 32.47 4.47 22.99
CA ASN A 240 32.73 5.92 22.93
C ASN A 240 31.96 6.55 21.78
#